data_AF-A0A7M2QP08-F1
#
_entry.id   AF-A0A7M2QP08-F1
#
_cell.length_a   1.000
_cell.length_b   1.000
_cell.length_c   1.000
_cell.angle_alpha   90.00
_cell.angle_beta   90.00
_cell.angle_gamma   90.00
#
_symmetry.space_group_name_H-M   'P 1'
#
loop_
_entity.id
_entity.type
_entity.pdbx_description
1 polymer ?
#
loop_
_entity_poly.entity_id
_entity_poly.type
_entity_poly.pdbx_seq_one_letter_code
_entity_poly.pdbx_strand_id
1 'polypeptide(L)'
;MSFLTLLNEDLQKKWTFEHTMPIQDEMIPALLEGKDVVAESPTGTGKTLAYLLPILQTVDGSKKATQALIIAPSQELCMQIVEVTRTWVAGTNITVVPLIGGANPQRQIDKLKKKPTIVVGTPGRLNELVKAKKLKLHELTKIILDEGDQLLSRDYRVLVKSFIDGASHGRQVAVVSATITEEIELVAARMMNEPVRFKVSLDEMPNQGKVTHSFMKIEERNKTEMLRKLSNVEGLRGLAFVNNLDQLLMKETKLSYRAAPIVVLHSEMKKEERKKALDSFRKGEARVLIATDVAARGLDIEGLTHVIHVDVPHTMEQYLHRSGRTGRAGADGEVLTLLAHHEEHTYRKWTRELPSKPVEKTWTAGKLIERTTKPTVKRGK
;
A
#
# COMPACT_ATOMS: atom_id res chain seq x y z
N MET A 1 5.38 -0.11 28.92
CA MET A 1 6.49 -1.04 28.59
C MET A 1 6.51 -1.16 27.07
N SER A 2 7.66 -1.05 26.42
CA SER A 2 7.74 -1.21 24.96
C SER A 2 7.50 -2.66 24.58
N PHE A 3 6.79 -2.93 23.47
CA PHE A 3 6.61 -4.32 22.99
C PHE A 3 7.95 -5.02 22.73
N LEU A 4 9.05 -4.28 22.52
CA LEU A 4 10.36 -4.84 22.26
C LEU A 4 10.82 -5.77 23.37
N THR A 5 10.46 -5.49 24.63
CA THR A 5 10.81 -6.38 25.76
C THR A 5 10.03 -7.68 25.76
N LEU A 6 8.95 -7.78 24.98
CA LEU A 6 8.17 -9.01 24.78
C LEU A 6 8.77 -9.90 23.70
N LEU A 7 9.66 -9.36 22.85
CA LEU A 7 10.29 -10.13 21.78
C LEU A 7 11.50 -10.93 22.29
N ASN A 8 11.88 -11.99 21.58
CA ASN A 8 13.11 -12.73 21.86
C ASN A 8 14.35 -11.88 21.53
N GLU A 9 15.50 -12.26 22.09
CA GLU A 9 16.73 -11.48 21.93
C GLU A 9 17.17 -11.31 20.47
N ASP A 10 16.95 -12.32 19.62
CA ASP A 10 17.37 -12.28 18.21
C ASP A 10 16.58 -11.23 17.42
N LEU A 11 15.28 -11.13 17.66
CA LEU A 11 14.43 -10.10 17.06
C LEU A 11 14.74 -8.72 17.62
N GLN A 12 15.01 -8.62 18.93
CA GLN A 12 15.43 -7.35 19.54
C GLN A 12 16.75 -6.84 18.94
N LYS A 13 17.76 -7.70 18.78
CA LYS A 13 19.06 -7.33 18.19
C LYS A 13 18.97 -6.87 16.73
N LYS A 14 17.95 -7.33 15.99
CA LYS A 14 17.71 -6.91 14.60
C LYS A 14 16.91 -5.61 14.48
N TRP A 15 16.31 -5.15 15.57
CA TRP A 15 15.58 -3.90 15.58
C TRP A 15 16.55 -2.71 15.48
N THR A 16 16.48 -1.99 14.37
CA THR A 16 17.38 -0.86 14.06
C THR A 16 16.65 0.47 13.90
N PHE A 17 15.33 0.49 14.15
CA PHE A 17 14.52 1.70 14.06
C PHE A 17 14.63 2.51 15.34
N GLU A 18 14.71 3.84 15.18
CA GLU A 18 14.84 4.79 16.29
C GLU A 18 13.60 4.81 17.21
N HIS A 19 12.41 4.62 16.61
CA HIS A 19 11.13 4.64 17.33
C HIS A 19 10.26 3.44 16.96
N THR A 20 9.43 3.00 17.91
CA THR A 20 8.29 2.14 17.65
C THR A 20 7.15 2.94 17.03
N MET A 21 6.29 2.26 16.26
CA MET A 21 5.09 2.87 15.70
C MET A 21 3.87 2.50 16.55
N PRO A 22 2.87 3.40 16.72
CA PRO A 22 1.71 3.12 17.59
C PRO A 22 1.00 1.80 17.26
N ILE A 23 0.87 1.49 15.96
CA ILE A 23 0.23 0.23 15.55
C ILE A 23 1.02 -1.02 15.97
N GLN A 24 2.34 -0.91 16.10
CA GLN A 24 3.19 -2.00 16.59
C GLN A 24 3.04 -2.16 18.11
N ASP A 25 2.97 -1.05 18.84
CA ASP A 25 2.75 -1.04 20.30
C ASP A 25 1.42 -1.68 20.70
N GLU A 26 0.38 -1.53 19.88
CA GLU A 26 -0.93 -2.14 20.10
C GLU A 26 -1.02 -3.59 19.58
N MET A 27 -0.62 -3.84 18.32
CA MET A 27 -0.84 -5.15 17.68
C MET A 27 0.09 -6.24 18.20
N ILE A 28 1.37 -5.94 18.45
CA ILE A 28 2.36 -6.96 18.77
C ILE A 28 2.01 -7.70 20.06
N PRO A 29 1.70 -7.01 21.18
CA PRO A 29 1.28 -7.70 22.40
C PRO A 29 0.03 -8.57 22.19
N ALA A 30 -1.01 -8.03 21.53
CA ALA A 30 -2.25 -8.77 21.29
C ALA A 30 -2.03 -10.03 20.44
N LEU A 31 -1.19 -9.95 19.41
CA LEU A 31 -0.86 -11.10 18.58
C LEU A 31 -0.02 -12.14 19.33
N LEU A 32 0.89 -11.71 20.21
CA LEU A 32 1.66 -12.63 21.06
C LEU A 32 0.77 -13.34 22.10
N GLU A 33 -0.30 -12.70 22.57
CA GLU A 33 -1.32 -13.30 23.44
C GLU A 33 -2.25 -14.29 22.69
N GLY A 34 -2.11 -14.42 21.36
CA GLY A 34 -2.92 -15.33 20.56
C GLY A 34 -4.29 -14.79 20.17
N LYS A 35 -4.56 -13.48 20.35
CA LYS A 35 -5.83 -12.86 19.97
C LYS A 35 -5.93 -12.65 18.47
N ASP A 36 -7.14 -12.74 17.94
CA ASP A 36 -7.45 -12.26 16.60
C ASP A 36 -7.45 -10.72 16.59
N VAL A 37 -7.01 -10.10 15.49
CA VAL A 37 -6.83 -8.64 15.41
C VAL A 37 -7.45 -8.06 14.15
N VAL A 38 -8.20 -6.97 14.28
CA VAL A 38 -8.56 -6.07 13.17
C VAL A 38 -7.89 -4.72 13.42
N ALA A 39 -7.03 -4.31 12.50
CA ALA A 39 -6.25 -3.08 12.61
C ALA A 39 -6.51 -2.14 11.43
N GLU A 40 -7.04 -0.96 11.74
CA GLU A 40 -7.11 0.18 10.82
C GLU A 40 -5.89 1.07 11.03
N SER A 41 -5.02 1.12 10.03
CA SER A 41 -3.87 2.03 10.06
C SER A 41 -3.41 2.40 8.65
N PRO A 42 -3.07 3.66 8.36
CA PRO A 42 -2.61 4.13 7.04
C PRO A 42 -1.40 3.38 6.47
N THR A 43 -1.12 3.53 5.18
CA THR A 43 0.13 2.98 4.61
C THR A 43 1.36 3.70 5.16
N GLY A 44 2.46 2.97 5.37
CA GLY A 44 3.70 3.56 5.89
C GLY A 44 3.81 3.61 7.42
N THR A 45 2.84 3.07 8.15
CA THR A 45 2.82 3.07 9.64
C THR A 45 3.52 1.86 10.27
N GLY A 46 4.26 1.07 9.49
CA GLY A 46 4.99 -0.09 10.00
C GLY A 46 4.13 -1.35 10.24
N LYS A 47 2.92 -1.43 9.66
CA LYS A 47 1.99 -2.57 9.77
C LYS A 47 2.63 -3.92 9.49
N THR A 48 3.51 -4.00 8.49
CA THR A 48 4.19 -5.24 8.12
C THR A 48 4.96 -5.83 9.29
N LEU A 49 5.72 -5.02 10.03
CA LEU A 49 6.44 -5.50 11.21
C LEU A 49 5.50 -5.78 12.38
N ALA A 50 4.39 -5.04 12.49
CA ALA A 50 3.39 -5.23 13.54
C ALA A 50 2.80 -6.65 13.55
N TYR A 51 2.53 -7.25 12.38
CA TYR A 51 2.11 -8.65 12.30
C TYR A 51 3.27 -9.64 12.13
N LEU A 52 4.38 -9.23 11.49
CA LEU A 52 5.47 -10.16 11.17
C LEU A 52 6.26 -10.56 12.41
N LEU A 53 6.58 -9.64 13.32
CA LEU A 53 7.39 -9.95 14.50
C LEU A 53 6.74 -11.00 15.42
N PRO A 54 5.44 -10.91 15.76
CA PRO A 54 4.75 -11.99 16.49
C PRO A 54 4.76 -13.34 15.76
N ILE A 55 4.64 -13.35 14.43
CA ILE A 55 4.73 -14.58 13.64
C ILE A 55 6.12 -15.18 13.77
N LEU A 56 7.17 -14.40 13.56
CA LEU A 56 8.56 -14.88 13.63
C LEU A 56 8.93 -15.39 15.01
N GLN A 57 8.38 -14.80 16.07
CA GLN A 57 8.58 -15.27 17.44
C GLN A 57 7.94 -16.64 17.71
N THR A 58 6.81 -16.93 17.09
CA THR A 58 5.95 -18.07 17.46
C THR A 58 6.02 -19.25 16.48
N VAL A 59 6.53 -19.03 15.26
CA VAL A 59 6.75 -20.10 14.29
C VAL A 59 8.07 -20.83 14.54
N ASP A 60 8.09 -22.12 14.20
CA ASP A 60 9.24 -22.99 14.41
C ASP A 60 9.84 -23.42 13.06
N GLY A 61 11.00 -22.86 12.72
CA GLY A 61 11.73 -23.17 11.49
C GLY A 61 12.28 -24.60 11.40
N SER A 62 12.38 -25.33 12.53
CA SER A 62 12.83 -26.73 12.53
C SER A 62 11.75 -27.70 12.03
N LYS A 63 10.48 -27.31 12.16
CA LYS A 63 9.34 -28.10 11.69
C LYS A 63 9.16 -27.93 10.18
N LYS A 64 9.17 -29.06 9.47
CA LYS A 64 8.84 -29.12 8.05
C LYS A 64 7.33 -29.04 7.85
N ALA A 65 6.76 -27.85 8.06
CA ALA A 65 5.34 -27.54 7.88
C ALA A 65 5.17 -26.03 7.60
N THR A 66 4.16 -25.68 6.79
CA THR A 66 3.77 -24.28 6.60
C THR A 66 2.84 -23.87 7.73
N GLN A 67 3.28 -22.92 8.55
CA GLN A 67 2.62 -22.54 9.81
C GLN A 67 1.88 -21.21 9.71
N ALA A 68 2.34 -20.31 8.84
CA ALA A 68 1.75 -19.00 8.64
C ALA A 68 1.51 -18.70 7.15
N LEU A 69 0.34 -18.09 6.87
CA LEU A 69 -0.05 -17.62 5.55
C LEU A 69 -0.32 -16.12 5.60
N ILE A 70 0.41 -15.35 4.79
CA ILE A 70 0.16 -13.92 4.60
C ILE A 70 -0.44 -13.72 3.22
N ILE A 71 -1.62 -13.12 3.17
CA ILE A 71 -2.36 -12.88 1.94
C ILE A 71 -2.32 -11.39 1.65
N ALA A 72 -1.98 -11.05 0.41
CA ALA A 72 -1.99 -9.67 -0.08
C ALA A 72 -2.61 -9.62 -1.49
N PRO A 73 -3.31 -8.53 -1.88
CA PRO A 73 -4.07 -8.47 -3.12
C PRO A 73 -3.19 -8.40 -4.38
N SER A 74 -1.96 -7.88 -4.29
CA SER A 74 -1.06 -7.72 -5.45
C SER A 74 0.23 -8.53 -5.33
N GLN A 75 0.85 -8.81 -6.49
CA GLN A 75 2.14 -9.54 -6.54
C GLN A 75 3.27 -8.70 -5.95
N GLU A 76 3.20 -7.39 -6.14
CA GLU A 76 4.16 -6.40 -5.68
C GLU A 76 4.17 -6.33 -4.16
N LEU A 77 2.99 -6.23 -3.53
CA LEU A 77 2.87 -6.24 -2.08
C LEU A 77 3.36 -7.57 -1.50
N CYS A 78 2.98 -8.70 -2.12
CA CYS A 78 3.50 -10.00 -1.70
C CYS A 78 5.05 -10.03 -1.72
N MET A 79 5.67 -9.49 -2.77
CA MET A 79 7.13 -9.48 -2.88
C MET A 79 7.78 -8.56 -1.85
N GLN A 80 7.21 -7.40 -1.56
CA GLN A 80 7.68 -6.51 -0.49
C GLN A 80 7.65 -7.19 0.87
N ILE A 81 6.52 -7.83 1.21
CA ILE A 81 6.40 -8.59 2.46
C ILE A 81 7.44 -9.71 2.52
N VAL A 82 7.69 -10.42 1.41
CA VAL A 82 8.72 -11.46 1.33
C VAL A 82 10.13 -10.89 1.50
N GLU A 83 10.43 -9.73 0.92
CA GLU A 83 11.74 -9.06 1.06
C GLU A 83 11.98 -8.63 2.50
N VAL A 84 10.99 -7.99 3.13
CA VAL A 84 11.04 -7.66 4.57
C VAL A 84 11.23 -8.93 5.39
N THR A 85 10.41 -9.96 5.15
CA THR A 85 10.51 -11.24 5.87
C THR A 85 11.89 -11.86 5.74
N ARG A 86 12.50 -11.86 4.54
CA ARG A 86 13.85 -12.42 4.30
C ARG A 86 14.92 -11.74 5.15
N THR A 87 14.87 -10.41 5.26
CA THR A 87 15.80 -9.64 6.11
C THR A 87 15.68 -10.08 7.56
N TRP A 88 14.45 -10.23 8.05
CA TRP A 88 14.19 -10.62 9.44
C TRP A 88 14.48 -12.08 9.76
N VAL A 89 14.35 -13.00 8.81
CA VAL A 89 14.66 -14.44 9.02
C VAL A 89 16.10 -14.82 8.68
N ALA A 90 16.91 -13.90 8.14
CA ALA A 90 18.31 -14.16 7.81
C ALA A 90 19.07 -14.73 9.03
N GLY A 91 19.77 -15.85 8.84
CA GLY A 91 20.47 -16.55 9.93
C GLY A 91 19.59 -17.46 10.80
N THR A 92 18.31 -17.61 10.49
CA THR A 92 17.40 -18.55 11.19
C THR A 92 17.01 -19.72 10.27
N ASN A 93 16.35 -20.74 10.84
CA ASN A 93 15.77 -21.85 10.07
C ASN A 93 14.39 -21.53 9.47
N ILE A 94 13.84 -20.34 9.74
CA ILE A 94 12.54 -19.92 9.22
C ILE A 94 12.67 -19.59 7.74
N THR A 95 11.79 -20.14 6.93
CA THR A 95 11.81 -19.94 5.47
C THR A 95 10.52 -19.30 4.97
N VAL A 96 10.64 -18.46 3.94
CA VAL A 96 9.51 -17.76 3.31
C VAL A 96 9.48 -17.98 1.80
N VAL A 97 8.30 -18.27 1.25
CA VAL A 97 8.09 -18.49 -0.19
C VAL A 97 6.94 -17.62 -0.73
N PRO A 98 7.16 -16.86 -1.83
CA PRO A 98 6.08 -16.18 -2.54
C PRO A 98 5.29 -17.14 -3.44
N LEU A 99 3.97 -17.09 -3.36
CA LEU A 99 3.00 -17.77 -4.22
C LEU A 99 2.14 -16.73 -4.95
N ILE A 100 2.71 -16.20 -6.04
CA ILE A 100 2.12 -15.11 -6.83
C ILE A 100 1.84 -15.55 -8.27
N GLY A 101 0.85 -14.94 -8.90
CA GLY A 101 0.57 -15.09 -10.33
C GLY A 101 1.78 -14.69 -11.21
N GLY A 102 1.74 -15.01 -12.50
CA GLY A 102 2.78 -14.63 -13.48
C GLY A 102 4.17 -15.26 -13.29
N ALA A 103 4.41 -16.00 -12.20
CA ALA A 103 5.60 -16.82 -12.02
C ALA A 103 5.32 -18.29 -12.30
N ASN A 104 6.34 -19.00 -12.79
CA ASN A 104 6.25 -20.42 -13.18
C ASN A 104 5.66 -21.27 -12.03
N PRO A 105 4.48 -21.90 -12.23
CA PRO A 105 3.81 -22.68 -11.19
C PRO A 105 4.65 -23.86 -10.70
N GLN A 106 5.35 -24.56 -11.59
CA GLN A 106 6.17 -25.72 -11.24
C GLN A 106 7.29 -25.35 -10.26
N ARG A 107 7.98 -24.21 -10.49
CA ARG A 107 9.00 -23.71 -9.56
C ARG A 107 8.43 -23.38 -8.18
N GLN A 108 7.19 -22.87 -8.10
CA GLN A 108 6.54 -22.60 -6.82
C GLN A 108 6.14 -23.89 -6.11
N ILE A 109 5.63 -24.88 -6.85
CA ILE A 109 5.32 -26.22 -6.32
C ILE A 109 6.58 -26.90 -5.76
N ASP A 110 7.71 -26.81 -6.46
CA ASP A 110 8.96 -27.42 -6.01
C ASP A 110 9.52 -26.72 -4.75
N LYS A 111 9.29 -25.41 -4.60
CA LYS A 111 9.56 -24.71 -3.34
C LYS A 111 8.62 -25.13 -2.22
N LEU A 112 7.33 -25.31 -2.51
CA LEU A 112 6.34 -25.79 -1.53
C LEU A 112 6.64 -27.21 -1.03
N LYS A 113 7.18 -28.09 -1.88
CA LYS A 113 7.60 -29.44 -1.46
C LYS A 113 8.66 -29.41 -0.35
N LYS A 114 9.45 -28.32 -0.26
CA LYS A 114 10.42 -28.11 0.83
C LYS A 114 9.76 -27.72 2.16
N LYS A 115 8.43 -27.53 2.16
CA LYS A 115 7.58 -27.18 3.31
C LYS A 115 8.06 -25.90 4.01
N PRO A 116 8.00 -24.75 3.31
CA PRO A 116 8.43 -23.49 3.88
C PRO A 116 7.60 -23.11 5.11
N THR A 117 8.22 -22.49 6.11
CA THR A 117 7.56 -22.09 7.37
C THR A 117 6.45 -21.07 7.12
N ILE A 118 6.72 -20.10 6.23
CA ILE A 118 5.83 -18.99 5.91
C ILE A 118 5.57 -18.97 4.41
N VAL A 119 4.31 -18.76 4.05
CA VAL A 119 3.89 -18.51 2.67
C VAL A 119 3.30 -17.12 2.57
N VAL A 120 3.68 -16.38 1.54
CA VAL A 120 3.07 -15.08 1.18
C VAL A 120 2.48 -15.23 -0.21
N GLY A 121 1.21 -14.89 -0.42
CA GLY A 121 0.61 -15.11 -1.74
C GLY A 121 -0.63 -14.29 -2.08
N THR A 122 -0.88 -14.20 -3.37
CA THR A 122 -2.10 -13.60 -3.93
C THR A 122 -3.26 -14.60 -3.89
N PRO A 123 -4.52 -14.17 -3.64
CA PRO A 123 -5.66 -15.08 -3.49
C PRO A 123 -5.78 -16.10 -4.64
N GLY A 124 -5.70 -15.65 -5.90
CA GLY A 124 -5.85 -16.52 -7.06
C GLY A 124 -4.83 -17.67 -7.10
N ARG A 125 -3.54 -17.37 -6.95
CA ARG A 125 -2.48 -18.39 -6.95
C ARG A 125 -2.56 -19.32 -5.73
N LEU A 126 -2.93 -18.80 -4.56
CA LEU A 126 -3.18 -19.63 -3.39
C LEU A 126 -4.32 -20.63 -3.67
N ASN A 127 -5.42 -20.18 -4.26
CA ASN A 127 -6.56 -21.01 -4.63
C ASN A 127 -6.17 -22.15 -5.58
N GLU A 128 -5.41 -21.83 -6.64
CA GLU A 128 -4.90 -22.83 -7.60
C GLU A 128 -4.13 -23.94 -6.88
N LEU A 129 -3.23 -23.56 -5.97
CA LEU A 129 -2.37 -24.50 -5.26
C LEU A 129 -3.09 -25.30 -4.17
N VAL A 130 -4.11 -24.71 -3.53
CA VAL A 130 -5.01 -25.41 -2.59
C VAL A 130 -5.85 -26.44 -3.34
N LYS A 131 -6.50 -26.05 -4.45
CA LYS A 131 -7.30 -26.97 -5.28
C LYS A 131 -6.46 -28.12 -5.84
N ALA A 132 -5.21 -27.84 -6.22
CA ALA A 132 -4.25 -28.85 -6.65
C ALA A 132 -3.67 -29.71 -5.50
N LYS A 133 -4.14 -29.52 -4.25
CA LYS A 133 -3.67 -30.19 -3.03
C LYS A 133 -2.16 -30.04 -2.80
N LYS A 134 -1.57 -28.93 -3.24
CA LYS A 134 -0.13 -28.62 -3.07
C LYS A 134 0.15 -27.74 -1.86
N LEU A 135 -0.80 -26.88 -1.49
CA LEU A 135 -0.78 -26.13 -0.24
C LEU A 135 -1.78 -26.74 0.74
N LYS A 136 -1.29 -27.18 1.91
CA LYS A 136 -2.10 -27.80 2.95
C LYS A 136 -2.53 -26.75 3.97
N LEU A 137 -3.81 -26.39 3.94
CA LEU A 137 -4.34 -25.35 4.83
C LEU A 137 -4.40 -25.80 6.30
N HIS A 138 -4.71 -27.06 6.58
CA HIS A 138 -4.86 -27.59 7.95
C HIS A 138 -3.59 -27.53 8.82
N GLU A 139 -2.42 -27.26 8.22
CA GLU A 139 -1.16 -27.04 8.94
C GLU A 139 -0.98 -25.56 9.37
N LEU A 140 -1.78 -24.64 8.82
CA LEU A 140 -1.71 -23.21 9.10
C LEU A 140 -2.35 -22.88 10.45
N THR A 141 -1.56 -22.27 11.32
CA THR A 141 -2.00 -21.77 12.64
C THR A 141 -2.20 -20.25 12.65
N LYS A 142 -1.67 -19.54 11.65
CA LYS A 142 -1.72 -18.08 11.54
C LYS A 142 -2.08 -17.64 10.13
N ILE A 143 -3.04 -16.74 10.00
CA ILE A 143 -3.44 -16.13 8.72
C ILE A 143 -3.46 -14.61 8.86
N ILE A 144 -2.76 -13.92 7.97
CA ILE A 144 -2.75 -12.46 7.90
C ILE A 144 -3.38 -12.02 6.59
N LEU A 145 -4.28 -11.04 6.66
CA LEU A 145 -4.84 -10.35 5.51
C LEU A 145 -4.29 -8.92 5.47
N ASP A 146 -3.37 -8.63 4.54
CA ASP A 146 -2.82 -7.29 4.31
C ASP A 146 -3.56 -6.61 3.16
N GLU A 147 -3.95 -5.33 3.34
CA GLU A 147 -5.00 -4.65 2.56
C GLU A 147 -6.35 -5.39 2.67
N GLY A 148 -6.82 -5.53 3.92
CA GLY A 148 -8.07 -6.23 4.27
C GLY A 148 -9.32 -5.70 3.56
N ASP A 149 -9.37 -4.41 3.23
CA ASP A 149 -10.43 -3.79 2.41
C ASP A 149 -10.57 -4.44 1.04
N GLN A 150 -9.44 -4.74 0.39
CA GLN A 150 -9.42 -5.41 -0.90
C GLN A 150 -9.73 -6.90 -0.75
N LEU A 151 -9.11 -7.56 0.24
CA LEU A 151 -9.23 -9.00 0.42
C LEU A 151 -10.62 -9.44 0.91
N LEU A 152 -11.34 -8.56 1.61
CA LEU A 152 -12.70 -8.82 2.10
C LEU A 152 -13.77 -8.18 1.21
N SER A 153 -13.38 -7.62 0.07
CA SER A 153 -14.31 -7.20 -0.99
C SER A 153 -15.10 -8.38 -1.58
N ARG A 154 -16.16 -8.07 -2.34
CA ARG A 154 -17.03 -9.08 -2.98
C ARG A 154 -16.27 -10.08 -3.86
N ASP A 155 -15.16 -9.66 -4.47
CA ASP A 155 -14.39 -10.47 -5.41
C ASP A 155 -13.58 -11.57 -4.71
N TYR A 156 -13.09 -11.31 -3.49
CA TYR A 156 -12.16 -12.21 -2.79
C TYR A 156 -12.70 -12.80 -1.48
N ARG A 157 -13.74 -12.23 -0.86
CA ARG A 157 -14.20 -12.64 0.48
C ARG A 157 -14.52 -14.12 0.62
N VAL A 158 -15.14 -14.73 -0.40
CA VAL A 158 -15.50 -16.15 -0.38
C VAL A 158 -14.24 -17.02 -0.39
N LEU A 159 -13.26 -16.61 -1.20
CA LEU A 159 -12.01 -17.32 -1.32
C LEU A 159 -11.16 -17.19 -0.06
N VAL A 160 -11.05 -15.98 0.50
CA VAL A 160 -10.36 -15.74 1.77
C VAL A 160 -11.01 -16.53 2.91
N LYS A 161 -12.34 -16.54 2.98
CA LYS A 161 -13.07 -17.38 3.94
C LYS A 161 -12.72 -18.85 3.82
N SER A 162 -12.61 -19.38 2.60
CA SER A 162 -12.22 -20.78 2.39
C SER A 162 -10.81 -21.11 2.92
N PHE A 163 -9.88 -20.13 2.89
CA PHE A 163 -8.55 -20.32 3.45
C PHE A 163 -8.57 -20.36 4.98
N ILE A 164 -9.36 -19.49 5.61
CA ILE A 164 -9.51 -19.43 7.07
C ILE A 164 -10.25 -20.66 7.61
N ASP A 165 -11.32 -21.09 6.95
CA ASP A 165 -12.08 -22.28 7.33
C ASP A 165 -11.27 -23.56 7.13
N GLY A 166 -10.37 -23.59 6.15
CA GLY A 166 -9.49 -24.73 5.88
C GLY A 166 -8.27 -24.83 6.79
N ALA A 167 -8.02 -23.82 7.63
CA ALA A 167 -6.88 -23.74 8.54
C ALA A 167 -7.04 -24.65 9.77
N SER A 168 -5.99 -24.75 10.60
CA SER A 168 -6.07 -25.54 11.84
C SER A 168 -7.11 -24.98 12.80
N HIS A 169 -7.78 -25.84 13.59
CA HIS A 169 -8.63 -25.35 14.67
C HIS A 169 -7.84 -24.46 15.64
N GLY A 170 -8.45 -23.40 16.17
CA GLY A 170 -7.76 -22.42 17.02
C GLY A 170 -6.73 -21.55 16.27
N ARG A 171 -6.74 -21.54 14.92
CA ARG A 171 -5.96 -20.57 14.13
C ARG A 171 -6.22 -19.14 14.57
N GLN A 172 -5.15 -18.36 14.59
CA GLN A 172 -5.16 -16.92 14.78
C GLN A 172 -5.28 -16.21 13.43
N VAL A 173 -6.13 -15.19 13.35
CA VAL A 173 -6.33 -14.36 12.17
C VAL A 173 -6.04 -12.89 12.51
N ALA A 174 -5.31 -12.20 11.64
CA ALA A 174 -5.18 -10.76 11.71
C ALA A 174 -5.57 -10.11 10.37
N VAL A 175 -6.33 -9.02 10.44
CA VAL A 175 -6.68 -8.19 9.30
C VAL A 175 -6.06 -6.83 9.50
N VAL A 176 -5.25 -6.40 8.55
CA VAL A 176 -4.67 -5.05 8.54
C VAL A 176 -5.13 -4.32 7.29
N SER A 177 -5.64 -3.12 7.47
CA SER A 177 -6.17 -2.31 6.38
C SER A 177 -5.90 -0.84 6.62
N ALA A 178 -5.82 -0.05 5.54
CA ALA A 178 -5.81 1.41 5.65
C ALA A 178 -7.18 1.98 6.01
N THR A 179 -8.24 1.21 5.75
CA THR A 179 -9.64 1.58 6.00
C THR A 179 -10.41 0.34 6.42
N ILE A 180 -11.25 0.49 7.44
CA ILE A 180 -12.14 -0.56 7.92
C ILE A 180 -13.57 -0.02 7.84
N THR A 181 -14.34 -0.55 6.90
CA THR A 181 -15.76 -0.22 6.71
C THR A 181 -16.63 -1.17 7.53
N GLU A 182 -17.91 -0.82 7.73
CA GLU A 182 -18.86 -1.71 8.40
C GLU A 182 -19.02 -3.06 7.70
N GLU A 183 -18.93 -3.09 6.35
CA GLU A 183 -18.97 -4.37 5.61
C GLU A 183 -17.76 -5.24 5.93
N ILE A 184 -16.57 -4.64 6.00
CA ILE A 184 -15.33 -5.33 6.36
C ILE A 184 -15.41 -5.86 7.79
N GLU A 185 -15.94 -5.06 8.72
CA GLU A 185 -16.16 -5.46 10.12
C GLU A 185 -17.11 -6.65 10.24
N LEU A 186 -18.25 -6.62 9.54
CA LEU A 186 -19.21 -7.72 9.56
C LEU A 186 -18.64 -9.00 8.99
N VAL A 187 -17.79 -8.90 7.95
CA VAL A 187 -17.12 -10.06 7.35
C VAL A 187 -16.03 -10.60 8.29
N ALA A 188 -15.21 -9.72 8.87
CA ALA A 188 -14.17 -10.08 9.84
C ALA A 188 -14.77 -10.77 11.07
N ALA A 189 -15.84 -10.22 11.66
CA ALA A 189 -16.53 -10.78 12.81
C ALA A 189 -17.09 -12.19 12.58
N ARG A 190 -17.39 -12.56 11.32
CA ARG A 190 -17.87 -13.91 10.96
C ARG A 190 -16.73 -14.92 10.73
N MET A 191 -15.51 -14.44 10.55
CA MET A 191 -14.35 -15.24 10.15
C MET A 191 -13.32 -15.38 11.28
N MET A 192 -13.42 -14.52 12.29
CA MET A 192 -12.47 -14.37 13.40
C MET A 192 -13.13 -14.71 14.74
N ASN A 193 -12.32 -14.99 15.76
CA ASN A 193 -12.77 -15.28 17.11
C ASN A 193 -12.57 -14.08 18.02
N GLU A 194 -13.65 -13.37 18.35
CA GLU A 194 -13.66 -12.19 19.24
C GLU A 194 -12.48 -11.23 19.00
N PRO A 195 -12.32 -10.69 17.77
CA PRO A 195 -11.14 -9.93 17.42
C PRO A 195 -11.06 -8.62 18.21
N VAL A 196 -9.86 -8.31 18.71
CA VAL A 196 -9.57 -6.97 19.24
C VAL A 196 -9.37 -5.99 18.09
N ARG A 197 -9.78 -4.74 18.32
CA ARG A 197 -9.78 -3.69 17.30
C ARG A 197 -8.83 -2.59 17.67
N PHE A 198 -7.97 -2.23 16.72
CA PHE A 198 -7.06 -1.11 16.84
C PHE A 198 -7.29 -0.14 15.69
N LYS A 199 -7.29 1.15 16.01
CA LYS A 199 -7.36 2.23 15.03
C LYS A 199 -6.26 3.22 15.35
N VAL A 200 -5.36 3.41 14.38
CA VAL A 200 -4.23 4.34 14.49
C VAL A 200 -4.35 5.36 13.37
N SER A 201 -4.39 6.63 13.74
CA SER A 201 -4.50 7.74 12.81
C SER A 201 -3.12 8.27 12.39
N LEU A 202 -3.04 9.05 11.31
CA LEU A 202 -1.75 9.60 10.84
C LEU A 202 -1.12 10.54 11.87
N ASP A 203 -1.93 11.33 12.58
CA ASP A 203 -1.50 12.29 13.60
C ASP A 203 -0.80 11.66 14.81
N GLU A 204 -0.93 10.35 14.99
CA GLU A 204 -0.26 9.59 16.07
C GLU A 204 1.14 9.11 15.68
N MET A 205 1.55 9.26 14.41
CA MET A 205 2.81 8.71 13.90
C MET A 205 4.02 9.59 14.25
N PRO A 206 5.11 9.02 14.79
CA PRO A 206 6.36 9.75 14.95
C PRO A 206 6.96 10.11 13.58
N ASN A 207 7.57 11.29 13.47
CA ASN A 207 8.29 11.77 12.29
C ASN A 207 7.45 11.78 10.98
N GLN A 208 6.23 12.33 11.02
CA GLN A 208 5.54 12.68 9.77
C GLN A 208 6.16 13.94 9.15
N GLY A 209 6.57 13.82 7.90
CA GLY A 209 6.76 15.02 7.09
C GLY A 209 5.40 15.66 6.81
N LYS A 210 5.38 16.99 6.68
CA LYS A 210 4.15 17.73 6.44
C LYS A 210 3.62 17.39 5.04
N VAL A 211 2.42 16.80 4.98
CA VAL A 211 1.71 16.61 3.72
C VAL A 211 0.85 17.83 3.43
N THR A 212 1.20 18.57 2.38
CA THR A 212 0.39 19.69 1.91
C THR A 212 -0.59 19.20 0.85
N HIS A 213 -1.87 19.30 1.14
CA HIS A 213 -2.92 19.05 0.14
C HIS A 213 -3.15 20.33 -0.67
N SER A 214 -3.12 20.23 -1.99
CA SER A 214 -3.32 21.34 -2.91
C SER A 214 -4.21 20.96 -4.09
N PHE A 215 -4.78 21.95 -4.76
CA PHE A 215 -5.51 21.76 -6.01
C PHE A 215 -5.22 22.85 -7.02
N MET A 216 -5.30 22.50 -8.30
CA MET A 216 -5.23 23.44 -9.40
C MET A 216 -6.48 23.30 -10.25
N LYS A 217 -7.25 24.39 -10.39
CA LYS A 217 -8.36 24.43 -11.34
C LYS A 217 -7.82 24.36 -12.76
N ILE A 218 -8.26 23.37 -13.53
CA ILE A 218 -7.75 23.12 -14.88
C ILE A 218 -8.83 22.47 -15.76
N GLU A 219 -8.86 22.83 -17.04
CA GLU A 219 -9.72 22.14 -18.00
C GLU A 219 -9.20 20.72 -18.28
N GLU A 220 -10.11 19.79 -18.50
CA GLU A 220 -9.81 18.37 -18.74
C GLU A 220 -8.76 18.18 -19.85
N ARG A 221 -8.91 18.89 -20.97
CA ARG A 221 -7.99 18.85 -22.11
C ARG A 221 -6.56 19.30 -21.78
N ASN A 222 -6.38 20.09 -20.71
CA ASN A 222 -5.09 20.65 -20.32
C ASN A 222 -4.36 19.80 -19.27
N LYS A 223 -5.02 18.81 -18.64
CA LYS A 223 -4.40 17.92 -17.64
C LYS A 223 -3.16 17.20 -18.19
N THR A 224 -3.20 16.72 -19.44
CA THR A 224 -2.05 16.04 -20.07
C THR A 224 -0.86 16.98 -20.24
N GLU A 225 -1.09 18.22 -20.69
CA GLU A 225 -0.03 19.21 -20.83
C GLU A 225 0.52 19.63 -19.45
N MET A 226 -0.31 19.66 -18.41
CA MET A 226 0.15 19.89 -17.05
C MET A 226 1.05 18.78 -16.54
N LEU A 227 0.73 17.51 -16.79
CA LEU A 227 1.61 16.38 -16.45
C LEU A 227 2.98 16.50 -17.12
N ARG A 228 3.02 16.91 -18.39
CA ARG A 228 4.28 17.20 -19.10
C ARG A 228 5.07 18.31 -18.40
N LYS A 229 4.41 19.38 -18.00
CA LYS A 229 5.04 20.50 -17.29
C LYS A 229 5.60 20.06 -15.94
N LEU A 230 4.81 19.35 -15.16
CA LEU A 230 5.18 18.76 -13.87
C LEU A 230 6.40 17.85 -13.99
N SER A 231 6.44 16.97 -14.99
CA SER A 231 7.57 16.05 -15.17
C SER A 231 8.88 16.75 -15.54
N ASN A 232 8.84 18.00 -16.00
CA ASN A 232 10.02 18.80 -16.26
C ASN A 232 10.47 19.68 -15.08
N VAL A 233 9.68 19.75 -14.00
CA VAL A 233 10.07 20.46 -12.78
C VAL A 233 11.26 19.74 -12.15
N GLU A 234 12.29 20.50 -11.79
CA GLU A 234 13.48 19.99 -11.12
C GLU A 234 13.14 19.54 -9.69
N GLY A 235 13.69 18.39 -9.28
CA GLY A 235 13.41 17.79 -7.97
C GLY A 235 12.02 17.13 -7.84
N LEU A 236 11.11 17.33 -8.80
CA LEU A 236 9.81 16.68 -8.77
C LEU A 236 9.96 15.19 -9.06
N ARG A 237 9.44 14.39 -8.14
CA ARG A 237 9.29 12.94 -8.27
C ARG A 237 7.86 12.57 -7.89
N GLY A 238 7.03 12.34 -8.91
CA GLY A 238 5.58 12.30 -8.79
C GLY A 238 4.97 10.94 -9.10
N LEU A 239 4.01 10.51 -8.29
CA LEU A 239 3.09 9.41 -8.61
C LEU A 239 1.73 10.00 -9.01
N ALA A 240 1.39 9.89 -10.29
CA ALA A 240 0.19 10.44 -10.88
C ALA A 240 -0.90 9.38 -11.05
N PHE A 241 -2.10 9.64 -10.50
CA PHE A 241 -3.23 8.73 -10.53
C PHE A 241 -4.27 9.18 -11.55
N VAL A 242 -4.69 8.23 -12.39
CA VAL A 242 -5.81 8.36 -13.34
C VAL A 242 -6.86 7.29 -13.04
N ASN A 243 -8.13 7.61 -13.29
CA ASN A 243 -9.23 6.70 -12.93
C ASN A 243 -9.47 5.61 -13.99
N ASN A 244 -9.11 5.87 -15.25
CA ASN A 244 -9.43 5.01 -16.38
C ASN A 244 -8.17 4.63 -17.18
N LEU A 245 -8.09 3.36 -17.58
CA LEU A 245 -7.02 2.81 -18.40
C LEU A 245 -6.92 3.46 -19.79
N ASP A 246 -8.04 3.71 -20.47
CA ASP A 246 -8.05 4.33 -21.79
C ASP A 246 -7.44 5.75 -21.74
N GLN A 247 -7.75 6.49 -20.66
CA GLN A 247 -7.16 7.80 -20.40
C GLN A 247 -5.66 7.70 -20.13
N LEU A 248 -5.23 6.68 -19.39
CA LEU A 248 -3.81 6.40 -19.14
C LEU A 248 -3.06 6.20 -20.46
N LEU A 249 -3.55 5.29 -21.31
CA LEU A 249 -2.92 4.95 -22.60
C LEU A 249 -2.92 6.13 -23.58
N MET A 250 -4.00 6.93 -23.60
CA MET A 250 -4.04 8.16 -24.39
C MET A 250 -2.99 9.17 -23.92
N LYS A 251 -2.85 9.35 -22.59
CA LYS A 251 -1.86 10.26 -22.02
C LYS A 251 -0.44 9.77 -22.27
N GLU A 252 -0.18 8.46 -22.14
CA GLU A 252 1.12 7.85 -22.46
C GLU A 252 1.55 8.17 -23.89
N THR A 253 0.67 7.92 -24.86
CA THR A 253 0.96 8.15 -26.28
C THR A 253 1.32 9.62 -26.54
N LYS A 254 0.53 10.56 -26.01
CA LYS A 254 0.74 12.00 -26.19
C LYS A 254 2.01 12.50 -25.50
N LEU A 255 2.32 11.99 -24.31
CA LEU A 255 3.48 12.41 -23.52
C LEU A 255 4.79 11.83 -24.05
N SER A 256 4.76 10.57 -24.48
CA SER A 256 5.92 9.89 -25.09
C SER A 256 6.33 10.55 -26.41
N TYR A 257 5.36 10.94 -27.24
CA TYR A 257 5.63 11.71 -28.47
C TYR A 257 6.36 13.03 -28.20
N ARG A 258 6.11 13.64 -27.05
CA ARG A 258 6.76 14.89 -26.61
C ARG A 258 8.03 14.68 -25.78
N ALA A 259 8.54 13.44 -25.72
CA ALA A 259 9.71 13.03 -24.94
C ALA A 259 9.64 13.50 -23.47
N ALA A 260 8.43 13.49 -22.88
CA ALA A 260 8.27 13.82 -21.48
C ALA A 260 8.92 12.73 -20.60
N PRO A 261 9.64 13.08 -19.51
CA PRO A 261 10.26 12.10 -18.61
C PRO A 261 9.20 11.44 -17.73
N ILE A 262 8.37 10.60 -18.33
CA ILE A 262 7.27 9.89 -17.70
C ILE A 262 7.30 8.42 -18.05
N VAL A 263 6.74 7.60 -17.17
CA VAL A 263 6.43 6.20 -17.42
C VAL A 263 5.00 5.93 -16.95
N VAL A 264 4.40 4.84 -17.44
CA VAL A 264 3.07 4.42 -16.99
C VAL A 264 3.08 3.02 -16.40
N LEU A 265 2.10 2.75 -15.53
CA LEU A 265 1.80 1.45 -14.98
C LEU A 265 0.30 1.15 -15.08
N HIS A 266 -0.04 0.07 -15.77
CA HIS A 266 -1.40 -0.46 -15.82
C HIS A 266 -1.45 -1.98 -15.68
N SER A 267 -2.65 -2.51 -15.43
CA SER A 267 -2.88 -3.94 -15.14
C SER A 267 -2.60 -4.88 -16.31
N GLU A 268 -2.59 -4.38 -17.54
CA GLU A 268 -2.38 -5.18 -18.76
C GLU A 268 -0.91 -5.29 -19.17
N MET A 269 0.00 -4.55 -18.52
CA MET A 269 1.43 -4.59 -18.85
C MET A 269 2.04 -5.95 -18.55
N LYS A 270 2.96 -6.38 -19.41
CA LYS A 270 3.77 -7.56 -19.13
C LYS A 270 4.71 -7.28 -17.96
N LYS A 271 5.09 -8.34 -17.25
CA LYS A 271 5.98 -8.26 -16.09
C LYS A 271 7.32 -7.56 -16.38
N GLU A 272 7.87 -7.78 -17.56
CA GLU A 272 9.14 -7.18 -17.99
C GLU A 272 8.99 -5.67 -18.26
N GLU A 273 7.90 -5.27 -18.91
CA GLU A 273 7.57 -3.85 -19.17
C GLU A 273 7.34 -3.11 -17.84
N ARG A 274 6.57 -3.71 -16.93
CA ARG A 274 6.34 -3.18 -15.58
C ARG A 274 7.63 -2.97 -14.82
N LYS A 275 8.53 -3.97 -14.84
CA LYS A 275 9.85 -3.88 -14.20
C LYS A 275 10.66 -2.74 -14.81
N LYS A 276 10.72 -2.65 -16.15
CA LYS A 276 11.45 -1.60 -16.85
C LYS A 276 10.94 -0.19 -16.50
N ALA A 277 9.62 0.00 -16.44
CA ALA A 277 9.00 1.27 -16.05
C ALA A 277 9.38 1.66 -14.60
N LEU A 278 9.26 0.71 -13.66
CA LEU A 278 9.66 0.92 -12.27
C LEU A 278 11.15 1.23 -12.12
N ASP A 279 12.02 0.52 -12.83
CA ASP A 279 13.46 0.72 -12.78
C ASP A 279 13.86 2.10 -13.37
N SER A 280 13.22 2.53 -14.45
CA SER A 280 13.42 3.87 -15.05
C SER A 280 13.01 4.99 -14.08
N PHE A 281 11.87 4.83 -13.39
CA PHE A 281 11.44 5.76 -12.35
C PHE A 281 12.36 5.77 -11.12
N ARG A 282 12.86 4.60 -10.71
CA ARG A 282 13.82 4.46 -9.59
C ARG A 282 15.15 5.16 -9.87
N LYS A 283 15.64 5.07 -11.11
CA LYS A 283 16.87 5.72 -11.57
C LYS A 283 16.72 7.23 -11.81
N GLY A 284 15.50 7.76 -11.79
CA GLY A 284 15.22 9.18 -12.05
C GLY A 284 15.23 9.56 -13.54
N GLU A 285 15.30 8.59 -14.45
CA GLU A 285 15.14 8.81 -15.89
C GLU A 285 13.72 9.30 -16.20
N ALA A 286 12.73 8.72 -15.51
CA ALA A 286 11.37 9.23 -15.46
C ALA A 286 11.12 9.92 -14.12
N ARG A 287 10.51 11.12 -14.17
CA ARG A 287 10.16 11.93 -13.00
C ARG A 287 8.72 11.78 -12.57
N VAL A 288 7.83 11.37 -13.46
CA VAL A 288 6.42 11.09 -13.14
C VAL A 288 6.04 9.67 -13.57
N LEU A 289 5.49 8.90 -12.64
CA LEU A 289 4.89 7.59 -12.91
C LEU A 289 3.37 7.76 -12.93
N ILE A 290 2.70 7.42 -14.03
CA ILE A 290 1.26 7.49 -14.16
C ILE A 290 0.65 6.10 -13.95
N ALA A 291 -0.31 5.94 -13.04
CA ALA A 291 -0.92 4.66 -12.76
C ALA A 291 -2.43 4.75 -12.48
N THR A 292 -3.13 3.63 -12.66
CA THR A 292 -4.46 3.42 -12.06
C THR A 292 -4.32 2.94 -10.62
N ASP A 293 -5.36 3.06 -9.80
CA ASP A 293 -5.33 2.53 -8.42
C ASP A 293 -4.94 1.06 -8.38
N VAL A 294 -5.52 0.26 -9.27
CA VAL A 294 -5.25 -1.18 -9.36
C VAL A 294 -3.77 -1.46 -9.63
N ALA A 295 -3.17 -0.70 -10.54
CA ALA A 295 -1.77 -0.89 -10.90
C ALA A 295 -0.78 -0.35 -9.86
N ALA A 296 -1.22 0.62 -9.04
CA ALA A 296 -0.43 1.24 -7.99
C ALA A 296 -0.52 0.53 -6.62
N ARG A 297 -1.48 -0.39 -6.44
CA ARG A 297 -1.61 -1.18 -5.22
C ARG A 297 -0.36 -1.98 -4.92
N GLY A 298 0.09 -1.94 -3.66
CA GLY A 298 1.34 -2.57 -3.28
C GLY A 298 2.59 -1.98 -3.93
N LEU A 299 2.53 -0.82 -4.60
CA LEU A 299 3.75 -0.11 -4.97
C LEU A 299 4.29 0.63 -3.75
N ASP A 300 5.52 0.29 -3.39
CA ASP A 300 6.33 1.03 -2.45
C ASP A 300 7.41 1.74 -3.24
N ILE A 301 7.30 3.06 -3.30
CA ILE A 301 8.23 3.91 -4.02
C ILE A 301 8.72 4.98 -3.06
N GLU A 302 9.99 4.88 -2.72
CA GLU A 302 10.64 5.80 -1.81
C GLU A 302 10.92 7.16 -2.45
N GLY A 303 10.93 8.20 -1.64
CA GLY A 303 11.29 9.55 -2.06
C GLY A 303 10.31 10.20 -3.03
N LEU A 304 9.03 9.81 -2.98
CA LEU A 304 7.98 10.57 -3.67
C LEU A 304 7.83 11.92 -2.99
N THR A 305 8.00 12.98 -3.79
CA THR A 305 7.77 14.36 -3.35
C THR A 305 6.32 14.79 -3.59
N HIS A 306 5.70 14.20 -4.62
CA HIS A 306 4.36 14.54 -5.05
C HIS A 306 3.50 13.30 -5.30
N VAL A 307 2.27 13.34 -4.83
CA VAL A 307 1.16 12.54 -5.34
C VAL A 307 0.28 13.46 -6.19
N ILE A 308 0.00 13.09 -7.43
CA ILE A 308 -0.77 13.90 -8.36
C ILE A 308 -2.09 13.18 -8.64
N HIS A 309 -3.22 13.72 -8.19
CA HIS A 309 -4.52 13.24 -8.64
C HIS A 309 -4.83 13.92 -9.98
N VAL A 310 -4.53 13.24 -11.08
CA VAL A 310 -4.84 13.74 -12.43
C VAL A 310 -6.35 13.77 -12.60
N ASP A 311 -7.01 12.72 -12.13
CA ASP A 311 -8.45 12.64 -11.99
C ASP A 311 -8.80 12.61 -10.51
N VAL A 312 -9.87 13.29 -10.14
CA VAL A 312 -10.36 13.25 -8.76
C VAL A 312 -10.78 11.80 -8.46
N PRO A 313 -10.39 11.21 -7.31
CA PRO A 313 -10.81 9.87 -6.91
C PRO A 313 -12.35 9.72 -6.92
N HIS A 314 -12.89 8.51 -6.79
CA HIS A 314 -14.33 8.30 -6.68
C HIS A 314 -14.83 8.22 -5.24
N THR A 315 -13.94 7.96 -4.28
CA THR A 315 -14.25 7.92 -2.85
C THR A 315 -13.17 8.63 -2.02
N MET A 316 -13.52 9.03 -0.79
CA MET A 316 -12.55 9.58 0.18
C MET A 316 -11.48 8.55 0.57
N GLU A 317 -11.85 7.28 0.69
CA GLU A 317 -10.93 6.17 0.91
C GLU A 317 -9.85 6.09 -0.19
N GLN A 318 -10.25 6.15 -1.46
CA GLN A 318 -9.29 6.21 -2.57
C GLN A 318 -8.40 7.46 -2.48
N TYR A 319 -8.97 8.60 -2.11
CA TYR A 319 -8.19 9.82 -1.90
C TYR A 319 -7.08 9.63 -0.85
N LEU A 320 -7.41 9.06 0.30
CA LEU A 320 -6.43 8.79 1.36
C LEU A 320 -5.40 7.74 0.94
N HIS A 321 -5.81 6.67 0.26
CA HIS A 321 -4.91 5.61 -0.23
C HIS A 321 -3.89 6.10 -1.25
N ARG A 322 -4.33 6.98 -2.17
CA ARG A 322 -3.44 7.64 -3.13
C ARG A 322 -2.51 8.62 -2.42
N SER A 323 -3.06 9.47 -1.55
CA SER A 323 -2.34 10.53 -0.83
C SER A 323 -1.26 9.97 0.11
N GLY A 324 -1.50 8.83 0.76
CA GLY A 324 -0.55 8.16 1.66
C GLY A 324 0.70 7.59 0.99
N ARG A 325 0.94 7.89 -0.29
CA ARG A 325 2.15 7.51 -1.04
C ARG A 325 3.27 8.55 -0.92
N THR A 326 3.00 9.73 -0.38
CA THR A 326 4.01 10.76 -0.04
C THR A 326 3.99 11.06 1.46
N GLY A 327 4.94 11.87 1.95
CA GLY A 327 4.98 12.24 3.38
C GLY A 327 5.56 11.15 4.29
N ARG A 328 6.37 10.23 3.72
CA ARG A 328 6.89 9.04 4.42
C ARG A 328 8.30 9.31 4.97
N ALA A 329 8.63 8.64 6.08
CA ALA A 329 9.97 8.67 6.70
C ALA A 329 10.50 10.10 6.98
N GLY A 330 9.66 10.98 7.51
CA GLY A 330 10.03 12.36 7.85
C GLY A 330 10.14 13.35 6.69
N ALA A 331 10.03 12.88 5.44
CA ALA A 331 10.08 13.77 4.28
C ALA A 331 8.73 14.45 4.04
N ASP A 332 8.75 15.78 3.82
CA ASP A 332 7.57 16.54 3.40
C ASP A 332 7.03 16.03 2.05
N GLY A 333 5.73 16.20 1.84
CA GLY A 333 5.05 15.74 0.65
C GLY A 333 3.97 16.70 0.17
N GLU A 334 3.65 16.64 -1.11
CA GLU A 334 2.52 17.37 -1.67
C GLU A 334 1.53 16.46 -2.40
N VAL A 335 0.25 16.62 -2.09
CA VAL A 335 -0.86 15.99 -2.83
C VAL A 335 -1.49 17.06 -3.72
N LEU A 336 -1.22 17.03 -5.02
CA LEU A 336 -1.76 17.98 -6.00
C LEU A 336 -2.94 17.37 -6.75
N THR A 337 -4.13 17.93 -6.59
CA THR A 337 -5.31 17.56 -7.40
C THR A 337 -5.47 18.48 -8.61
N LEU A 338 -5.47 17.91 -9.81
CA LEU A 338 -5.85 18.60 -11.05
C LEU A 338 -7.39 18.63 -11.16
N LEU A 339 -8.00 19.73 -10.75
CA LEU A 339 -9.43 19.82 -10.54
C LEU A 339 -10.16 20.36 -11.77
N ALA A 340 -10.87 19.49 -12.49
CA ALA A 340 -11.81 19.93 -13.52
C ALA A 340 -13.12 20.45 -12.91
N HIS A 341 -13.81 21.34 -13.64
CA HIS A 341 -15.03 21.99 -13.17
C HIS A 341 -16.12 20.99 -12.74
N HIS A 342 -16.29 19.90 -13.48
CA HIS A 342 -17.30 18.88 -13.18
C HIS A 342 -16.97 18.03 -11.94
N GLU A 343 -15.71 18.03 -11.49
CA GLU A 343 -15.24 17.29 -10.31
C GLU A 343 -15.25 18.16 -9.04
N GLU A 344 -15.45 19.48 -9.16
CA GLU A 344 -15.32 20.45 -8.07
C GLU A 344 -16.27 20.18 -6.91
N HIS A 345 -17.52 19.79 -7.19
CA HIS A 345 -18.50 19.49 -6.16
C HIS A 345 -18.06 18.29 -5.30
N THR A 346 -17.67 17.20 -5.94
CA THR A 346 -17.23 15.97 -5.27
C THR A 346 -15.96 16.21 -4.45
N TYR A 347 -14.96 16.88 -5.04
CA TYR A 347 -13.71 17.22 -4.36
C TYR A 347 -13.98 18.07 -3.11
N ARG A 348 -14.76 19.15 -3.23
CA ARG A 348 -15.09 20.03 -2.10
C ARG A 348 -15.78 19.30 -0.96
N LYS A 349 -16.61 18.29 -1.26
CA LYS A 349 -17.28 17.46 -0.23
C LYS A 349 -16.24 16.73 0.62
N TRP A 350 -15.31 16.01 0.02
CA TRP A 350 -14.31 15.22 0.74
C TRP A 350 -13.26 16.06 1.44
N THR A 351 -12.86 17.18 0.85
CA THR A 351 -11.82 18.04 1.45
C THR A 351 -12.26 18.73 2.74
N ARG A 352 -13.54 18.67 3.09
CA ARG A 352 -14.05 19.12 4.40
C ARG A 352 -13.65 18.17 5.53
N GLU A 353 -13.43 16.90 5.21
CA GLU A 353 -13.04 15.85 6.15
C GLU A 353 -11.51 15.79 6.32
N LEU A 354 -10.75 16.56 5.53
CA LEU A 354 -9.30 16.63 5.68
C LEU A 354 -8.91 17.48 6.91
N PRO A 355 -7.82 17.10 7.63
CA PRO A 355 -7.33 17.87 8.78
C PRO A 355 -6.97 19.32 8.44
N SER A 356 -6.49 19.54 7.21
CA SER A 356 -6.12 20.86 6.69
C SER A 356 -6.84 21.15 5.38
N LYS A 357 -7.32 22.38 5.22
CA LYS A 357 -7.93 22.83 3.96
C LYS A 357 -6.90 22.80 2.82
N PRO A 358 -7.23 22.20 1.67
CA PRO A 358 -6.33 22.24 0.53
C PRO A 358 -6.07 23.65 0.01
N VAL A 359 -4.83 23.89 -0.42
CA VAL A 359 -4.41 25.19 -0.95
C VAL A 359 -4.63 25.24 -2.46
N GLU A 360 -5.22 26.33 -2.96
CA GLU A 360 -5.33 26.55 -4.39
C GLU A 360 -3.96 26.95 -4.97
N LYS A 361 -3.53 26.27 -6.03
CA LYS A 361 -2.30 26.58 -6.76
C LYS A 361 -2.58 26.94 -8.21
N THR A 362 -1.74 27.80 -8.77
CA THR A 362 -1.73 28.16 -10.18
C THR A 362 -0.36 27.90 -10.79
N TRP A 363 -0.33 27.68 -12.10
CA TRP A 363 0.92 27.53 -12.85
C TRP A 363 1.35 28.90 -13.38
N THR A 364 2.52 29.40 -12.97
CA THR A 364 3.04 30.70 -13.42
C THR A 364 4.56 30.64 -13.51
N ALA A 365 5.13 31.19 -14.60
CA ALA A 365 6.58 31.23 -14.83
C ALA A 365 7.31 29.88 -14.65
N GLY A 366 6.66 28.78 -15.04
CA GLY A 366 7.24 27.43 -14.94
C GLY A 366 7.18 26.80 -13.55
N LYS A 367 6.45 27.40 -12.59
CA LYS A 367 6.33 26.92 -11.22
C LYS A 367 4.88 26.82 -10.78
N LEU A 368 4.62 25.92 -9.83
CA LEU A 368 3.40 25.87 -9.03
C LEU A 368 3.50 26.89 -7.89
N ILE A 369 2.57 27.84 -7.87
CA ILE A 369 2.54 28.91 -6.85
C ILE A 369 1.20 28.86 -6.14
N GLU A 370 1.21 29.04 -4.82
CA GLU A 370 -0.03 29.19 -4.04
C GLU A 370 -0.75 30.50 -4.41
N ARG A 371 -2.05 30.40 -4.67
CA ARG A 371 -2.90 31.54 -4.97
C ARG A 371 -3.19 32.28 -3.67
N THR A 372 -2.43 33.35 -3.38
CA THR A 372 -2.72 34.21 -2.23
C THR A 372 -3.99 35.02 -2.48
N THR A 373 -5.00 34.88 -1.62
CA THR A 373 -6.29 35.57 -1.73
C THR A 373 -6.29 37.04 -1.27
N LYS A 374 -5.13 37.71 -1.15
CA LYS A 374 -5.08 39.13 -0.77
C LYS A 374 -4.99 40.04 -2.00
N PRO A 375 -6.01 40.86 -2.31
CA PRO A 375 -5.86 41.93 -3.27
C PRO A 375 -5.05 43.06 -2.61
N THR A 376 -3.80 43.23 -3.01
CA THR A 376 -3.04 44.46 -2.71
C THR A 376 -3.50 45.54 -3.69
N VAL A 377 -4.70 46.07 -3.50
CA VAL A 377 -5.05 47.37 -4.09
C VAL A 377 -4.42 48.42 -3.19
N LYS A 378 -3.17 48.78 -3.46
CA LYS A 378 -2.66 50.10 -3.05
C LYS A 378 -3.47 51.12 -3.85
N ARG A 379 -4.51 51.67 -3.23
CA ARG A 379 -5.10 52.94 -3.68
C ARG A 379 -4.01 54.00 -3.51
N GLY A 380 -3.43 54.45 -4.62
CA GLY A 380 -2.66 55.70 -4.64
C GLY A 380 -3.56 56.85 -4.21
N LYS A 381 -3.05 57.68 -3.31
CA LYS A 381 -3.61 58.99 -3.00
C LYS A 381 -3.27 59.96 -4.12
#